data_AF-A0A9P5YSJ9-F1
#
_entry.id   AF-A0A9P5YSJ9-F1
#
_cell.length_a   1.000
_cell.length_b   1.000
_cell.length_c   1.000
_cell.angle_alpha   90.00
_cell.angle_beta   90.00
_cell.angle_gamma   90.00
#
_symmetry.space_group_name_H-M   'P 1'
#
loop_
_entity.id
_entity.type
_entity.pdbx_description
1 polymer ?
#
loop_
_entity_poly.entity_id
_entity_poly.type
_entity_poly.pdbx_seq_one_letter_code
_entity_poly.pdbx_strand_id
1 'polypeptide(L)'
;MQTDPWFTRGWTLRELLAPHYTKFYNKHWQELIEVDIVDAKRKERIMKQINIATAISRDEMSNIHEVPISRRIQLEATRQITRDEDTMRIFNVSIATAYGEGAKRAFYRLLQEIVATSIRALDIFNGAKVNVEGFDEWDCLSHILASSPQYYLKGSSHPELSLERHMQPLALTHLGVRVLTFRWQSSNSQRVGSPVPSPSRKYASLYL
;
A
#
# COMPACT_ATOMS: atom_id res chain seq x y z
N MET A 1 -25.20 -1.74 -0.88
CA MET A 1 -23.73 -1.76 -0.93
C MET A 1 -23.13 -0.84 0.13
N GLN A 2 -23.41 0.46 0.13
CA GLN A 2 -22.79 1.41 1.08
C GLN A 2 -23.03 1.12 2.57
N THR A 3 -24.21 0.61 2.93
CA THR A 3 -24.56 0.25 4.31
C THR A 3 -24.31 -1.22 4.65
N ASP A 4 -23.74 -1.98 3.72
CA ASP A 4 -23.56 -3.42 3.88
C ASP A 4 -22.19 -3.72 4.54
N PRO A 5 -22.16 -4.42 5.69
CA PRO A 5 -20.93 -4.74 6.40
C PRO A 5 -19.90 -5.51 5.56
N TRP A 6 -20.33 -6.21 4.50
CA TRP A 6 -19.39 -6.88 3.61
C TRP A 6 -18.44 -5.89 2.94
N PHE A 7 -18.87 -4.67 2.59
CA PHE A 7 -17.99 -3.68 1.95
C PHE A 7 -17.04 -2.99 2.94
N THR A 8 -17.29 -3.09 4.25
CA THR A 8 -16.47 -2.44 5.28
C THR A 8 -15.50 -3.37 5.99
N ARG A 9 -15.66 -4.69 5.89
CA ARG A 9 -14.74 -5.67 6.51
C ARG A 9 -13.41 -5.76 5.75
N GLY A 10 -12.30 -5.98 6.46
CA GLY A 10 -10.96 -6.14 5.86
C GLY A 10 -10.87 -7.34 4.92
N TRP A 11 -11.28 -8.53 5.39
CA TRP A 11 -11.13 -9.79 4.65
C TRP A 11 -11.86 -9.87 3.30
N THR A 12 -12.89 -9.06 3.09
CA THR A 12 -13.71 -9.06 1.86
C THR A 12 -13.05 -8.31 0.71
N LEU A 13 -12.00 -7.52 0.97
CA LEU A 13 -11.29 -6.81 -0.09
C LEU A 13 -10.62 -7.80 -1.06
N ARG A 14 -10.01 -8.88 -0.55
CA ARG A 14 -9.44 -9.91 -1.42
C ARG A 14 -10.53 -10.64 -2.21
N GLU A 15 -11.69 -10.89 -1.63
CA GLU A 15 -12.83 -11.50 -2.34
C GLU A 15 -13.39 -10.58 -3.42
N LEU A 16 -13.34 -9.27 -3.18
CA LEU A 16 -13.69 -8.26 -4.15
C LEU A 16 -12.65 -8.16 -5.28
N LEU A 17 -11.36 -8.44 -5.03
CA LEU A 17 -10.29 -8.31 -6.01
C LEU A 17 -9.97 -9.60 -6.78
N ALA A 18 -10.13 -10.77 -6.15
CA ALA A 18 -9.64 -12.05 -6.68
C ALA A 18 -10.39 -12.62 -7.90
N PRO A 19 -11.74 -12.59 -7.99
CA PRO A 19 -12.45 -13.27 -9.06
C PRO A 19 -12.60 -12.40 -10.32
N HIS A 20 -12.32 -13.02 -11.47
CA HIS A 20 -12.59 -12.47 -12.82
C HIS A 20 -14.09 -12.29 -13.11
N TYR A 21 -14.93 -13.02 -12.39
CA TYR A 21 -16.36 -13.10 -12.58
C TYR A 21 -17.04 -12.97 -11.23
N THR A 22 -17.88 -11.96 -11.05
CA THR A 22 -18.54 -11.69 -9.77
C THR A 22 -20.00 -11.36 -10.01
N LYS A 23 -20.87 -11.90 -9.16
CA LYS A 23 -22.28 -11.51 -9.07
C LYS A 23 -22.56 -10.98 -7.68
N PHE A 24 -23.35 -9.92 -7.58
CA PHE A 24 -23.76 -9.38 -6.30
C PHE A 24 -25.24 -9.65 -6.09
N TYR A 25 -25.60 -10.05 -4.87
CA TYR A 25 -26.96 -10.34 -4.45
C TYR A 25 -27.36 -9.39 -3.33
N ASN A 26 -28.65 -9.11 -3.21
CA ASN A 26 -29.21 -8.44 -2.04
C ASN A 26 -29.48 -9.45 -0.89
N LYS A 27 -29.93 -8.94 0.25
CA LYS A 27 -30.30 -9.75 1.43
C LYS A 27 -31.43 -10.78 1.19
N HIS A 28 -32.16 -10.66 0.08
CA HIS A 28 -33.22 -11.57 -0.34
C HIS A 28 -32.75 -12.52 -1.46
N TRP A 29 -31.43 -12.66 -1.66
CA TRP A 29 -30.83 -13.50 -2.70
C TRP A 29 -31.25 -13.13 -4.13
N GLN A 30 -31.63 -11.87 -4.36
CA GLN A 30 -31.93 -11.35 -5.70
C GLN A 30 -30.67 -10.71 -6.29
N GLU A 31 -30.38 -11.00 -7.56
CA GLU A 31 -29.23 -10.41 -8.26
C GLU A 31 -29.41 -8.88 -8.34
N LEU A 32 -28.35 -8.14 -7.99
CA LEU A 32 -28.34 -6.68 -8.09
C LEU A 32 -28.26 -6.20 -9.55
N ILE A 33 -28.00 -7.11 -10.49
CA ILE A 33 -27.98 -6.87 -11.94
C ILE A 33 -28.74 -8.01 -12.62
N GLU A 34 -29.82 -7.69 -13.33
CA GLU A 34 -30.62 -8.64 -14.12
C GLU A 34 -30.07 -8.79 -15.55
N VAL A 35 -28.80 -9.15 -15.71
CA VAL A 35 -28.18 -9.32 -17.05
C VAL A 35 -27.28 -10.55 -17.05
N ASP A 36 -27.20 -11.25 -18.18
CA ASP A 36 -26.29 -12.40 -18.50
C ASP A 36 -24.79 -12.05 -18.47
N ILE A 37 -24.41 -11.11 -17.62
CA ILE A 37 -23.04 -10.65 -17.46
C ILE A 37 -22.42 -11.42 -16.33
N VAL A 38 -21.40 -12.20 -16.71
CA VAL A 38 -20.63 -13.05 -15.81
C VAL A 38 -19.78 -12.21 -14.83
N ASP A 39 -19.50 -10.94 -15.16
CA ASP A 39 -18.76 -10.01 -14.28
C ASP A 39 -19.48 -8.66 -14.04
N ALA A 40 -20.13 -8.58 -12.89
CA ALA A 40 -20.80 -7.38 -12.39
C ALA A 40 -19.88 -6.14 -12.30
N LYS A 41 -18.57 -6.32 -12.06
CA LYS A 41 -17.60 -5.23 -11.91
C LYS A 41 -17.35 -4.50 -13.24
N ARG A 42 -17.75 -5.04 -14.38
CA ARG A 42 -17.67 -4.29 -15.66
C ARG A 42 -18.74 -3.22 -15.77
N LYS A 43 -19.85 -3.34 -15.04
CA LYS A 43 -20.95 -2.37 -15.12
C LYS A 43 -20.61 -1.10 -14.38
N GLU A 44 -20.74 0.03 -15.08
CA GLU A 44 -20.46 1.37 -14.53
C GLU A 44 -21.28 1.67 -13.29
N ARG A 45 -22.57 1.31 -13.28
CA ARG A 45 -23.44 1.50 -12.12
C ARG A 45 -22.93 0.76 -10.88
N ILE A 46 -22.45 -0.48 -11.02
CA ILE A 46 -21.93 -1.27 -9.91
C ILE A 46 -20.57 -0.76 -9.48
N MET A 47 -19.68 -0.43 -10.41
CA MET A 47 -18.39 0.15 -10.07
C MET A 47 -18.51 1.46 -9.34
N LYS A 48 -19.47 2.31 -9.70
CA LYS A 48 -19.77 3.53 -8.95
C LYS A 48 -20.19 3.22 -7.52
N GLN A 49 -21.02 2.18 -7.30
CA GLN A 49 -21.42 1.78 -5.95
C GLN A 49 -20.28 1.16 -5.15
N ILE A 50 -19.43 0.35 -5.78
CA ILE A 50 -18.22 -0.20 -5.17
C ILE A 50 -17.30 0.94 -4.78
N ASN A 51 -17.01 1.87 -5.69
CA ASN A 51 -16.16 3.02 -5.43
C ASN A 51 -16.67 3.86 -4.25
N ILE A 52 -17.97 4.16 -4.18
CA ILE A 52 -18.53 4.89 -3.04
C ILE A 52 -18.40 4.08 -1.74
N ALA A 53 -18.59 2.76 -1.79
CA ALA A 53 -18.55 1.91 -0.61
C ALA A 53 -17.12 1.61 -0.11
N THR A 54 -16.13 1.57 -0.99
CA THR A 54 -14.77 1.09 -0.67
C THR A 54 -13.65 2.07 -1.01
N ALA A 55 -13.95 3.20 -1.65
CA ALA A 55 -13.00 4.15 -2.22
C ALA A 55 -12.04 3.56 -3.26
N ILE A 56 -12.38 2.42 -3.87
CA ILE A 56 -11.54 1.74 -4.88
C ILE A 56 -11.96 2.19 -6.28
N SER A 57 -10.99 2.66 -7.07
CA SER A 57 -11.21 3.02 -8.48
C SER A 57 -11.25 1.78 -9.39
N ARG A 58 -11.76 1.96 -10.61
CA ARG A 58 -11.77 0.90 -11.63
C ARG A 58 -10.35 0.42 -11.98
N ASP A 59 -9.41 1.34 -12.04
CA ASP A 59 -8.01 1.05 -12.40
C ASP A 59 -7.32 0.28 -11.27
N GLU A 60 -7.54 0.70 -10.01
CA GLU A 60 -7.02 0.01 -8.82
C GLU A 60 -7.56 -1.42 -8.70
N MET A 61 -8.82 -1.63 -9.09
CA MET A 61 -9.44 -2.97 -9.09
C MET A 61 -8.89 -3.87 -10.20
N SER A 62 -8.49 -3.29 -11.33
CA SER A 62 -7.98 -4.05 -12.48
C SER A 62 -6.52 -4.48 -12.27
N ASN A 63 -5.73 -3.65 -11.59
CA ASN A 63 -4.32 -3.95 -11.32
C ASN A 63 -3.86 -3.50 -9.94
N ILE A 64 -4.33 -4.19 -8.89
CA ILE A 64 -3.98 -3.88 -7.50
C ILE A 64 -2.46 -3.96 -7.23
N HIS A 65 -1.71 -4.71 -8.04
CA HIS A 65 -0.26 -4.83 -7.88
C HIS A 65 0.48 -3.58 -8.38
N GLU A 66 -0.08 -2.80 -9.31
CA GLU A 66 0.49 -1.52 -9.74
C GLU A 66 0.17 -0.38 -8.78
N VAL A 67 -0.88 -0.52 -7.97
CA VAL A 67 -1.24 0.44 -6.93
C VAL A 67 -0.11 0.59 -5.92
N PRO A 68 0.27 1.83 -5.55
CA PRO A 68 1.27 2.09 -4.50
C PRO A 68 0.93 1.35 -3.20
N ILE A 69 1.95 0.91 -2.46
CA ILE A 69 1.77 0.20 -1.20
C ILE A 69 1.08 1.10 -0.17
N SER A 70 1.48 2.37 -0.06
CA SER A 70 0.81 3.38 0.74
C SER A 70 -0.68 3.46 0.45
N ARG A 71 -1.06 3.47 -0.82
CA ARG A 71 -2.45 3.47 -1.26
C ARG A 71 -3.17 2.17 -0.89
N ARG A 72 -2.51 1.02 -1.01
CA ARG A 72 -3.07 -0.26 -0.53
C ARG A 72 -3.27 -0.26 0.99
N ILE A 73 -2.36 0.37 1.75
CA ILE A 73 -2.51 0.57 3.21
C ILE A 73 -3.72 1.48 3.50
N GLN A 74 -3.93 2.54 2.73
CA GLN A 74 -5.13 3.39 2.86
C GLN A 74 -6.42 2.61 2.63
N LEU A 75 -6.48 1.79 1.58
CA LEU A 75 -7.65 0.98 1.26
C LEU A 75 -8.01 -0.02 2.36
N GLU A 76 -7.00 -0.48 3.12
CA GLU A 76 -7.20 -1.36 4.27
C GLU A 76 -7.50 -0.58 5.55
N ALA A 77 -6.91 0.61 5.73
CA ALA A 77 -7.11 1.46 6.89
C ALA A 77 -8.55 2.00 7.02
N THR A 78 -9.29 2.10 5.91
CA THR A 78 -10.71 2.49 5.92
C THR A 78 -11.64 1.34 6.34
N ARG A 79 -11.13 0.12 6.47
CA ARG A 79 -11.91 -1.08 6.76
C ARG A 79 -11.86 -1.47 8.23
N GLN A 80 -12.92 -2.14 8.67
CA GLN A 80 -13.00 -2.77 9.98
C GLN A 80 -12.20 -4.07 9.97
N ILE A 81 -11.15 -4.07 10.76
CA ILE A 81 -10.27 -5.20 11.00
C ILE A 81 -10.69 -5.80 12.33
N THR A 82 -11.27 -7.00 12.29
CA THR A 82 -11.67 -7.74 13.50
C THR A 82 -10.53 -8.56 14.09
N ARG A 83 -9.55 -8.90 13.27
CA ARG A 83 -8.35 -9.65 13.66
C ARG A 83 -7.14 -9.00 13.04
N ASP A 84 -6.04 -8.94 13.79
CA ASP A 84 -4.80 -8.28 13.35
C ASP A 84 -4.33 -8.80 11.97
N GLU A 85 -4.53 -10.10 11.70
CA GLU A 85 -4.18 -10.74 10.42
C GLU A 85 -4.96 -10.24 9.18
N ASP A 86 -6.13 -9.61 9.36
CA ASP A 86 -6.95 -9.17 8.24
C ASP A 86 -6.27 -8.04 7.45
N THR A 87 -5.50 -7.17 8.12
CA THR A 87 -4.74 -6.06 7.49
C THR A 87 -3.70 -6.51 6.47
N MET A 88 -3.26 -7.76 6.55
CA MET A 88 -2.04 -8.24 5.90
C MET A 88 -2.32 -8.86 4.53
N ARG A 89 -3.59 -9.13 4.20
CA ARG A 89 -3.96 -10.02 3.09
C ARG A 89 -3.84 -9.38 1.71
N ILE A 90 -3.77 -8.05 1.61
CA ILE A 90 -3.67 -7.36 0.32
C ILE A 90 -2.23 -7.33 -0.19
N PHE A 91 -1.23 -7.40 0.69
CA PHE A 91 0.15 -7.08 0.33
C PHE A 91 0.87 -8.16 -0.48
N ASN A 92 0.29 -9.36 -0.63
CA ASN A 92 0.90 -10.54 -1.26
C ASN A 92 2.24 -10.92 -0.59
N VAL A 93 2.27 -10.79 0.73
CA VAL A 93 3.42 -11.10 1.58
C VAL A 93 3.00 -12.15 2.59
N SER A 94 3.85 -13.14 2.83
CA SER A 94 3.61 -14.17 3.85
C SER A 94 4.28 -13.76 5.15
N ILE A 95 3.53 -13.69 6.23
CA ILE A 95 4.03 -13.28 7.54
C ILE A 95 3.43 -14.25 8.56
N ALA A 96 4.25 -14.86 9.40
CA ALA A 96 3.77 -15.76 10.43
C ALA A 96 2.84 -15.02 11.39
N THR A 97 1.63 -15.50 11.65
CA THR A 97 0.75 -14.87 12.63
C THR A 97 1.29 -15.09 14.04
N ALA A 98 1.47 -14.01 14.82
CA ALA A 98 1.85 -14.09 16.22
C ALA A 98 0.70 -13.56 17.07
N TYR A 99 -0.15 -14.47 17.56
CA TYR A 99 -1.30 -14.11 18.37
C TYR A 99 -0.88 -13.40 19.66
N GLY A 100 -1.55 -12.30 20.00
CA GLY A 100 -1.27 -11.51 21.21
C GLY A 100 -0.12 -10.51 21.07
N GLU A 101 0.49 -10.36 19.89
CA GLU A 101 1.55 -9.36 19.68
C GLU A 101 1.04 -7.91 19.60
N GLY A 102 -0.26 -7.75 19.34
CA GLY A 102 -0.94 -6.48 19.19
C GLY A 102 -0.78 -5.85 17.81
N ALA A 103 -1.77 -5.08 17.38
CA ALA A 103 -1.86 -4.47 16.05
C ALA A 103 -0.61 -3.67 15.63
N LYS A 104 -0.01 -2.89 16.56
CA LYS A 104 1.20 -2.08 16.27
C LYS A 104 2.40 -2.96 15.88
N ARG A 105 2.62 -4.08 16.58
CA ARG A 105 3.73 -4.99 16.30
C ARG A 105 3.48 -5.85 15.07
N ALA A 106 2.24 -6.32 14.87
CA ALA A 106 1.83 -7.00 13.65
C ALA A 106 2.03 -6.11 12.41
N PHE A 107 1.63 -4.83 12.50
CA PHE A 107 1.83 -3.86 11.43
C PHE A 107 3.32 -3.59 11.17
N TYR A 108 4.15 -3.47 12.20
CA TYR A 108 5.60 -3.32 12.02
C TYR A 108 6.19 -4.47 11.19
N ARG A 109 5.86 -5.72 11.55
CA ARG A 109 6.32 -6.90 10.83
C ARG A 109 5.84 -6.91 9.38
N LEU A 110 4.60 -6.45 9.15
CA LEU A 110 4.09 -6.22 7.80
C LEU A 110 4.97 -5.26 7.00
N LEU A 111 5.30 -4.09 7.55
CA LEU A 111 6.16 -3.14 6.87
C LEU A 111 7.56 -3.71 6.61
N GLN A 112 8.13 -4.46 7.56
CA GLN A 112 9.44 -5.12 7.38
C GLN A 112 9.43 -6.09 6.20
N GLU A 113 8.41 -6.95 6.13
CA GLU A 113 8.31 -7.96 5.08
C GLU A 113 7.98 -7.34 3.72
N ILE A 114 7.18 -6.27 3.67
CA ILE A 114 6.98 -5.53 2.42
C ILE A 114 8.30 -4.90 1.95
N VAL A 115 9.06 -4.27 2.84
CA VAL A 115 10.37 -3.69 2.54
C VAL A 115 11.35 -4.75 2.01
N ALA A 116 11.35 -5.94 2.60
CA ALA A 116 12.21 -7.04 2.18
C ALA A 116 11.84 -7.65 0.82
N THR A 117 10.55 -7.65 0.46
CA THR A 117 10.05 -8.37 -0.73
C THR A 117 9.73 -7.47 -1.93
N SER A 118 9.43 -6.19 -1.70
CA SER A 118 8.93 -5.29 -2.75
C SER A 118 9.97 -4.26 -3.20
N ILE A 119 10.25 -4.26 -4.50
CA ILE A 119 11.10 -3.25 -5.18
C ILE A 119 10.48 -1.85 -5.27
N ARG A 120 9.24 -1.69 -4.80
CA ARG A 120 8.43 -0.45 -4.84
C ARG A 120 8.01 0.01 -3.45
N ALA A 121 8.75 -0.38 -2.41
CA ALA A 121 8.40 -0.12 -1.01
C ALA A 121 8.76 1.30 -0.47
N LEU A 122 9.28 2.21 -1.31
CA LEU A 122 9.66 3.56 -0.85
C LEU A 122 8.47 4.38 -0.35
N ASP A 123 7.32 4.21 -0.99
CA ASP A 123 6.10 4.95 -0.68
C ASP A 123 5.50 4.57 0.69
N ILE A 124 5.97 3.49 1.33
CA ILE A 124 5.61 3.15 2.72
C ILE A 124 5.90 4.31 3.67
N PHE A 125 6.95 5.09 3.41
CA PHE A 125 7.31 6.21 4.28
C PHE A 125 6.37 7.42 4.15
N ASN A 126 5.43 7.43 3.20
CA ASN A 126 4.43 8.49 3.07
C ASN A 126 3.48 8.57 4.27
N GLY A 127 3.33 7.49 5.03
CA GLY A 127 2.55 7.48 6.28
C GLY A 127 3.33 7.99 7.50
N ALA A 128 4.63 8.27 7.35
CA ALA A 128 5.44 8.82 8.43
C ALA A 128 4.97 10.24 8.79
N LYS A 129 5.01 10.58 10.08
CA LYS A 129 4.78 11.94 10.55
C LYS A 129 6.10 12.55 10.99
N VAL A 130 6.54 13.60 10.31
CA VAL A 130 7.56 14.51 10.86
C VAL A 130 6.82 15.67 11.49
N ASN A 131 6.81 15.72 12.83
CA ASN A 131 6.25 16.79 13.67
C ASN A 131 4.73 17.01 13.55
N VAL A 132 3.97 16.34 14.43
CA VAL A 132 2.58 16.76 14.72
C VAL A 132 2.52 17.16 16.18
N GLU A 133 2.31 18.45 16.43
CA GLU A 133 2.04 18.97 17.77
C GLU A 133 0.81 18.25 18.37
N GLY A 134 0.95 17.74 19.58
CA GLY A 134 -0.17 17.13 20.35
C GLY A 134 -0.37 15.62 20.21
N PHE A 135 0.62 14.86 19.74
CA PHE A 135 0.62 13.39 19.81
C PHE A 135 1.77 12.88 20.69
N ASP A 136 1.50 11.87 21.51
CA ASP A 136 2.51 11.22 22.36
C ASP A 136 3.63 10.63 21.48
N GLU A 137 4.85 11.12 21.71
CA GLU A 137 6.10 10.72 21.04
C GLU A 137 6.35 9.20 21.10
N TRP A 138 5.71 8.52 22.06
CA TRP A 138 5.79 7.07 22.30
C TRP A 138 4.98 6.20 21.33
N ASP A 139 4.09 6.79 20.53
CA ASP A 139 3.20 6.02 19.66
C ASP A 139 3.81 5.62 18.32
N CYS A 140 4.95 6.18 17.92
CA CYS A 140 5.62 5.85 16.66
C CYS A 140 6.66 4.73 16.84
N LEU A 141 6.75 3.79 15.88
CA LEU A 141 7.79 2.74 15.88
C LEU A 141 9.17 3.31 15.51
N SER A 142 9.17 4.39 14.72
CA SER A 142 10.28 5.30 14.43
C SER A 142 9.70 6.58 13.81
N HIS A 143 10.45 7.68 13.72
CA HIS A 143 10.01 8.88 12.99
C HIS A 143 9.76 8.65 11.49
N ILE A 144 10.22 7.52 10.95
CA ILE A 144 10.16 7.17 9.52
C ILE A 144 9.04 6.15 9.22
N LEU A 145 8.62 5.32 10.18
CA LEU A 145 7.58 4.32 9.95
C LEU A 145 6.31 4.64 10.75
N ALA A 146 5.18 4.61 10.05
CA ALA A 146 3.87 4.70 10.67
C ALA A 146 3.65 3.54 11.66
N SER A 147 3.04 3.84 12.81
CA SER A 147 2.68 2.83 13.82
C SER A 147 1.33 2.15 13.57
N SER A 148 0.50 2.74 12.69
CA SER A 148 -0.81 2.22 12.34
C SER A 148 -1.18 2.58 10.89
N PRO A 149 -1.96 1.74 10.19
CA PRO A 149 -2.52 2.06 8.87
C PRO A 149 -3.27 3.41 8.83
N GLN A 150 -3.86 3.84 9.95
CA GLN A 150 -4.62 5.09 10.02
C GLN A 150 -3.78 6.34 9.69
N TYR A 151 -2.47 6.28 9.87
CA TYR A 151 -1.58 7.40 9.54
C TYR A 151 -1.50 7.68 8.04
N TYR A 152 -1.86 6.71 7.19
CA TYR A 152 -1.92 6.90 5.74
C TYR A 152 -3.21 7.58 5.27
N LEU A 153 -4.25 7.66 6.11
CA LEU A 153 -5.54 8.28 5.77
C LEU A 153 -5.49 9.81 5.75
N LYS A 154 -4.60 10.41 6.54
CA LYS A 154 -4.40 11.85 6.54
C LYS A 154 -3.45 12.17 5.40
N GLY A 155 -3.89 13.02 4.46
CA GLY A 155 -3.07 13.47 3.34
C GLY A 155 -1.74 13.96 3.88
N SER A 156 -0.68 13.22 3.60
CA SER A 156 0.65 13.53 4.09
C SER A 156 1.03 14.90 3.51
N SER A 157 1.37 15.85 4.37
CA SER A 157 1.99 17.14 4.03
C SER A 157 3.39 16.98 3.41
N HIS A 158 3.77 15.75 3.08
CA HIS A 158 5.06 15.35 2.53
C HIS A 158 4.96 15.12 1.02
N PRO A 159 6.04 15.34 0.27
CA PRO A 159 6.10 14.95 -1.13
C PRO A 159 5.78 13.46 -1.23
N GLU A 160 4.81 13.13 -2.09
CA GLU A 160 4.43 11.76 -2.39
C GLU A 160 5.69 11.04 -2.90
N LEU A 161 6.32 10.22 -2.06
CA LEU A 161 7.46 9.41 -2.47
C LEU A 161 6.91 8.50 -3.54
N SER A 162 7.31 8.80 -4.78
CA SER A 162 6.80 8.16 -5.96
C SER A 162 7.23 6.70 -5.99
N LEU A 163 6.55 5.93 -6.83
CA LEU A 163 6.74 4.51 -7.05
C LEU A 163 8.08 4.21 -7.78
N GLU A 164 9.20 4.80 -7.32
CA GLU A 164 10.51 4.57 -7.90
C GLU A 164 10.90 3.10 -7.68
N ARG A 165 11.15 2.42 -8.80
CA ARG A 165 11.70 1.06 -8.78
C ARG A 165 13.14 1.14 -8.31
N HIS A 166 13.42 0.67 -7.09
CA HIS A 166 14.78 0.45 -6.65
C HIS A 166 15.28 -0.91 -7.13
N MET A 167 16.54 -1.00 -7.56
CA MET A 167 17.07 -2.24 -8.13
C MET A 167 17.43 -3.32 -7.08
N GLN A 168 17.43 -2.97 -5.80
CA GLN A 168 17.66 -3.90 -4.70
C GLN A 168 16.75 -3.56 -3.53
N PRO A 169 16.20 -4.56 -2.81
CA PRO A 169 15.28 -4.32 -1.70
C PRO A 169 15.83 -3.31 -0.70
N LEU A 170 14.96 -2.42 -0.25
CA LEU A 170 15.21 -1.56 0.90
C LEU A 170 15.59 -2.43 2.11
N ALA A 171 16.50 -1.95 2.95
CA ALA A 171 16.87 -2.64 4.19
C ALA A 171 16.62 -1.75 5.40
N LEU A 172 15.80 -2.24 6.34
CA LEU A 172 15.65 -1.67 7.67
C LEU A 172 16.79 -2.15 8.55
N THR A 173 17.56 -1.21 9.09
CA THR A 173 18.69 -1.48 9.98
C THR A 173 18.44 -0.85 11.35
N HIS A 174 19.21 -1.25 12.36
CA HIS A 174 19.16 -0.62 13.69
C HIS A 174 19.56 0.86 13.68
N LEU A 175 20.17 1.37 12.61
CA LEU A 175 20.57 2.77 12.43
C LEU A 175 19.60 3.58 11.54
N GLY A 176 18.59 2.94 10.96
CA GLY A 176 17.69 3.58 10.00
C GLY A 176 17.54 2.80 8.68
N VAL A 177 17.22 3.52 7.60
CA VAL A 177 16.87 2.92 6.31
C VAL A 177 18.05 3.02 5.35
N ARG A 178 18.44 1.89 4.77
CA ARG A 178 19.41 1.85 3.67
C ARG A 178 18.68 1.82 2.34
N VAL A 179 18.92 2.85 1.51
CA VAL A 179 18.35 2.97 0.16
C VAL A 179 19.47 2.97 -0.88
N LEU A 180 19.30 2.17 -1.93
CA LEU A 180 20.20 2.18 -3.06
C LEU A 180 19.68 3.12 -4.14
N THR A 181 20.39 4.22 -4.38
CA THR A 181 20.02 5.20 -5.39
C THR A 181 21.01 5.16 -6.57
N PHE A 182 20.47 5.22 -7.79
CA PHE A 182 21.29 5.41 -8.98
C PHE A 182 21.34 6.89 -9.28
N ARG A 183 22.51 7.49 -9.13
CA ARG A 183 22.72 8.85 -9.62
C ARG A 183 23.00 8.77 -11.11
N TRP A 184 22.03 9.15 -11.93
CA TRP A 184 22.29 9.43 -13.34
C TRP A 184 23.14 10.71 -13.39
N GLN A 185 24.41 10.59 -13.80
CA GLN A 185 25.21 11.77 -14.09
C GLN A 185 24.65 12.38 -15.38
N SER A 186 23.85 13.44 -15.26
CA SER A 186 23.56 14.30 -16.39
C SER A 186 24.89 14.83 -16.93
N SER A 187 25.29 14.35 -18.11
CA SER A 187 26.45 14.84 -18.82
C SER A 187 26.13 16.20 -19.44
N ASN A 188 25.99 17.25 -18.62
CA ASN A 188 26.03 18.63 -19.11
C ASN A 188 27.47 19.04 -19.39
N SER A 189 28.04 18.41 -20.42
CA SER A 189 29.22 18.82 -21.21
C SER A 189 29.77 17.58 -21.94
N GLN A 190 29.04 17.08 -22.93
CA GLN A 190 29.68 16.25 -23.96
C GLN A 190 30.51 17.18 -24.85
N ARG A 191 31.83 17.17 -24.67
CA ARG A 191 32.72 17.28 -25.83
C ARG A 191 32.52 16.03 -26.65
N VAL A 192 32.16 16.21 -27.91
CA VAL A 192 31.96 15.16 -28.91
C VAL A 192 33.17 14.22 -28.91
N GLY A 193 32.95 12.94 -28.55
CA GLY A 193 33.96 11.88 -28.71
C GLY A 193 34.40 11.08 -27.47
N SER A 194 33.79 11.26 -26.29
CA SER A 194 34.13 10.44 -25.11
C SER A 194 33.05 9.37 -24.81
N PRO A 195 33.44 8.17 -24.32
CA PRO A 195 32.52 7.06 -24.09
C PRO A 195 31.47 7.42 -23.03
N VAL A 196 30.24 6.96 -23.24
CA VAL A 196 29.11 7.16 -22.31
C VAL A 196 29.51 6.65 -20.91
N PRO A 197 29.43 7.48 -19.85
CA PRO A 197 29.84 7.05 -18.53
C PRO A 197 28.92 5.93 -18.03
N SER A 198 29.51 4.84 -17.54
CA SER A 198 28.77 3.75 -16.92
C SER A 198 28.06 4.24 -15.66
N PRO A 199 26.81 3.80 -15.38
CA PRO A 199 26.09 4.22 -14.18
C PRO A 199 26.87 3.81 -12.92
N SER A 200 27.30 4.79 -12.13
CA SER A 200 27.98 4.54 -10.85
C SER A 200 26.94 4.23 -9.77
N ARG A 201 27.05 3.05 -9.14
CA ARG A 201 26.24 2.68 -7.97
C ARG A 201 26.76 3.47 -6.76
N LYS A 202 25.89 4.22 -6.09
CA LYS A 202 26.18 4.84 -4.79
C LYS A 202 25.16 4.40 -3.76
N TYR A 203 25.61 4.26 -2.52
CA TYR A 203 24.74 3.94 -1.39
C TYR A 203 24.35 5.26 -0.71
N ALA A 204 23.06 5.50 -0.53
CA ALA A 204 22.55 6.57 0.33
C ALA A 204 21.99 5.91 1.59
N SER A 205 22.63 6.18 2.73
CA SER A 205 22.06 5.78 4.01
C SER A 205 21.37 7.01 4.59
N LEU A 206 20.06 6.90 4.81
CA LEU A 206 19.31 7.89 5.57
C LEU A 206 19.51 7.50 7.04
N TYR A 207 20.48 8.15 7.68
CA TYR A 207 20.73 8.02 9.11
C TYR A 207 19.69 8.84 9.87
N LEU A 208 19.15 8.24 10.93
CA LEU A 208 18.30 8.89 11.93
C LEU A 208 19.15 9.74 12.87
#